data_AF-A0A9P0CF51-F1
#
_entry.id   AF-A0A9P0CF51-F1
#
_cell.length_a   1.000
_cell.length_b   1.000
_cell.length_c   1.000
_cell.angle_alpha   90.00
_cell.angle_beta   90.00
_cell.angle_gamma   90.00
#
_symmetry.space_group_name_H-M   'P 1'
#
loop_
_entity.id
_entity.type
_entity.pdbx_description
1 polymer ?
#
loop_
_entity_poly.entity_id
_entity_poly.type
_entity_poly.pdbx_seq_one_letter_code
_entity_poly.pdbx_strand_id
1 'polypeptide(L)'
;MDVTVRRLSEYLEEVLIPLKEKERDCLTIITLEFGISVLHARNRLFESILHLAYKLKVKKYRGRKSKEEKDLEDQTKREIQTRFRIETGSLIDMPKSNFGNTNDGNTSRRFFENSRLAAEITGISYELIYRLKVILEATSSGFEIDPVNYERYASETARLYVKLYDWHPMTPTMHKILVHNAVIIEKALLPIGQLSEEAAEAGNKYFRRYRQDFAKKFSRES
;
A
#
# COMPACT_ATOMS: atom_id res chain seq x y z
N MET A 1 -5.86 43.69 3.56
CA MET A 1 -5.72 42.44 2.78
C MET A 1 -4.29 41.97 2.94
N ASP A 2 -4.13 40.95 3.77
CA ASP A 2 -2.88 40.63 4.46
C ASP A 2 -1.76 40.14 3.56
N VAL A 3 -0.56 40.67 3.82
CA VAL A 3 0.72 40.34 3.17
C VAL A 3 1.04 38.85 3.25
N THR A 4 0.49 38.14 4.24
CA THR A 4 0.62 36.68 4.42
C THR A 4 -0.12 35.86 3.37
N VAL A 5 -1.22 36.35 2.80
CA VAL A 5 -1.98 35.61 1.77
C VAL A 5 -1.25 35.65 0.42
N ARG A 6 -0.63 36.79 0.08
CA ARG A 6 0.21 36.91 -1.12
C ARG A 6 1.46 36.03 -1.04
N ARG A 7 2.08 35.96 0.15
CA ARG A 7 3.27 35.13 0.36
C ARG A 7 2.97 33.63 0.28
N LEU A 8 1.76 33.21 0.67
CA LEU A 8 1.30 31.83 0.51
C LEU A 8 0.90 31.49 -0.94
N SER A 9 0.33 32.45 -1.69
CA SER A 9 0.04 32.23 -3.13
C SER A 9 1.31 32.17 -3.96
N GLU A 10 2.30 33.03 -3.68
CA GLU A 10 3.62 32.99 -4.33
C GLU A 10 4.37 31.68 -4.03
N TYR A 11 4.31 31.16 -2.80
CA TYR A 11 4.90 29.86 -2.46
C TYR A 11 4.19 28.67 -3.12
N LEU A 12 2.87 28.79 -3.33
CA LEU A 12 2.08 27.79 -4.06
C LEU A 12 2.40 27.78 -5.57
N GLU A 13 2.62 28.95 -6.16
CA GLU A 13 2.92 29.07 -7.59
C GLU A 13 4.39 28.77 -7.92
N GLU A 14 5.35 29.26 -7.13
CA GLU A 14 6.78 29.09 -7.44
C GLU A 14 7.36 27.72 -7.07
N VAL A 15 6.78 27.02 -6.10
CA VAL A 15 7.32 25.73 -5.61
C VAL A 15 6.47 24.55 -6.06
N LEU A 16 5.14 24.66 -6.00
CA LEU A 16 4.24 23.52 -6.21
C LEU A 16 3.91 23.27 -7.69
N ILE A 17 3.89 24.31 -8.52
CA ILE A 17 3.64 24.19 -9.97
C ILE A 17 4.87 23.59 -10.68
N PRO A 18 6.12 24.04 -10.42
CA PRO A 18 7.30 23.44 -11.03
C PRO A 18 7.60 22.04 -10.50
N LEU A 19 7.22 21.71 -9.26
CA LEU A 19 7.26 20.32 -8.76
C LEU A 19 6.26 19.43 -9.51
N LYS A 20 5.03 19.92 -9.77
CA LYS A 20 4.06 19.20 -10.62
C LYS A 20 4.53 19.03 -12.06
N GLU A 21 5.32 19.95 -12.60
CA GLU A 21 5.88 19.84 -13.96
C GLU A 21 7.12 18.92 -14.00
N LYS A 22 8.04 19.03 -13.03
CA LYS A 22 9.18 18.10 -12.91
C LYS A 22 8.78 16.66 -12.59
N GLU A 23 7.74 16.45 -11.80
CA GLU A 23 7.19 15.11 -11.52
C GLU A 23 6.42 14.55 -12.73
N ARG A 24 5.85 15.41 -13.59
CA ARG A 24 5.25 15.00 -14.87
C ARG A 24 6.31 14.61 -15.91
N ASP A 25 7.47 15.26 -15.93
CA ASP A 25 8.55 14.97 -16.88
C ASP A 25 9.36 13.71 -16.56
N CYS A 26 9.34 13.21 -15.31
CA CYS A 26 9.96 11.93 -14.95
C CYS A 26 9.06 10.70 -15.20
N LEU A 27 7.80 10.89 -15.64
CA LEU A 27 6.98 9.81 -16.16
C LEU A 27 7.42 9.49 -17.59
N THR A 28 8.33 8.54 -17.74
CA THR A 28 8.39 7.80 -19.00
C THR A 28 7.04 7.11 -19.17
N ILE A 29 6.37 7.40 -20.28
CA ILE A 29 5.11 6.80 -20.74
C ILE A 29 5.11 5.27 -20.57
N ILE A 30 6.31 4.66 -20.65
CA ILE A 30 6.64 3.24 -20.43
C ILE A 30 6.21 2.72 -19.03
N THR A 31 6.24 3.55 -17.98
CA THR A 31 5.86 3.11 -16.61
C THR A 31 4.36 3.08 -16.35
N LEU A 32 3.56 3.73 -17.21
CA LEU A 32 2.10 3.66 -17.18
C LEU A 32 1.55 2.41 -17.88
N GLU A 33 2.32 1.78 -18.79
CA GLU A 33 1.94 0.52 -19.43
C GLU A 33 1.86 -0.64 -18.43
N PHE A 34 2.73 -0.63 -17.42
CA PHE A 34 2.59 -1.48 -16.25
C PHE A 34 1.50 -0.88 -15.37
N GLY A 35 0.25 -1.34 -15.53
CA GLY A 35 -0.89 -0.92 -14.70
C GLY A 35 -0.68 -1.11 -13.18
N ILE A 36 -1.73 -0.92 -12.39
CA ILE A 36 -1.67 -1.23 -10.95
C ILE A 36 -2.14 -2.66 -10.71
N SER A 37 -1.24 -3.47 -10.17
CA SER A 37 -1.54 -4.75 -9.56
C SER A 37 -2.37 -4.54 -8.28
N VAL A 38 -3.67 -4.85 -8.32
CA VAL A 38 -4.60 -4.60 -7.20
C VAL A 38 -4.32 -5.52 -6.01
N LEU A 39 -3.96 -6.78 -6.25
CA LEU A 39 -3.67 -7.73 -5.18
C LEU A 39 -2.38 -7.36 -4.48
N HIS A 40 -1.32 -7.09 -5.25
CA HIS A 40 -0.05 -6.69 -4.64
C HIS A 40 -0.15 -5.28 -4.04
N ALA A 41 -0.95 -4.37 -4.60
CA ALA A 41 -1.20 -3.06 -4.01
C ALA A 41 -1.68 -3.17 -2.55
N ARG A 42 -2.68 -4.01 -2.27
CA ARG A 42 -3.20 -4.23 -0.92
C ARG A 42 -2.14 -4.82 0.01
N ASN A 43 -1.45 -5.87 -0.41
CA ASN A 43 -0.44 -6.53 0.43
C ASN A 43 0.76 -5.61 0.70
N ARG A 44 1.25 -4.87 -0.30
CA ARG A 44 2.36 -3.93 -0.15
C ARG A 44 2.00 -2.71 0.69
N LEU A 45 0.77 -2.21 0.59
CA LEU A 45 0.28 -1.16 1.48
C LEU A 45 0.22 -1.66 2.93
N PHE A 46 -0.32 -2.85 3.15
CA PHE A 46 -0.34 -3.49 4.47
C PHE A 46 1.08 -3.63 5.06
N GLU A 47 2.04 -4.17 4.29
CA GLU A 47 3.44 -4.27 4.70
C GLU A 47 4.03 -2.89 5.04
N SER A 48 3.74 -1.86 4.23
CA SER A 48 4.23 -0.50 4.47
C SER A 48 3.71 0.10 5.77
N ILE A 49 2.44 -0.13 6.11
CA ILE A 49 1.80 0.34 7.34
C ILE A 49 2.42 -0.39 8.55
N LEU A 50 2.66 -1.70 8.45
CA LEU A 50 3.33 -2.45 9.51
C LEU A 50 4.76 -1.95 9.75
N HIS A 51 5.54 -1.74 8.68
CA HIS A 51 6.89 -1.20 8.81
C HIS A 51 6.92 0.21 9.39
N LEU A 52 5.90 1.02 9.10
CA LEU A 52 5.71 2.31 9.76
C LEU A 52 5.42 2.12 11.25
N ALA A 53 4.50 1.22 11.60
CA ALA A 53 4.10 0.92 12.97
C ALA A 53 5.28 0.48 13.84
N TYR A 54 6.12 -0.44 13.33
CA TYR A 54 7.31 -0.93 14.04
C TYR A 54 8.31 0.19 14.36
N LYS A 55 8.35 1.24 13.53
CA LYS A 55 9.29 2.34 13.67
C LYS A 55 8.71 3.55 14.42
N LEU A 56 7.44 3.52 14.85
CA LEU A 56 6.80 4.67 15.51
C LEU A 56 7.55 5.16 16.76
N LYS A 57 8.12 4.23 17.55
CA LYS A 57 8.88 4.59 18.75
C LYS A 57 10.29 5.12 18.42
N VAL A 58 10.88 4.72 17.28
CA VAL A 58 12.24 5.10 16.86
C VAL A 58 12.24 6.39 16.02
N LYS A 59 11.18 6.62 15.21
CA LYS A 59 11.02 7.75 14.28
C LYS A 59 12.22 7.98 13.34
N LYS A 60 12.88 6.90 12.92
CA LYS A 60 13.97 6.94 11.94
C LYS A 60 13.71 5.94 10.82
N TYR A 61 13.70 6.43 9.58
CA TYR A 61 13.57 5.58 8.40
C TYR A 61 14.92 5.03 7.92
N ARG A 62 15.88 5.91 7.57
CA ARG A 62 17.24 5.58 7.17
C ARG A 62 18.24 6.06 8.23
N GLY A 63 19.26 5.25 8.49
CA GLY A 63 20.31 5.56 9.47
C GLY A 63 20.85 4.29 10.13
N ARG A 64 22.08 4.35 10.63
CA ARG A 64 22.67 3.26 11.41
C ARG A 64 21.95 3.24 12.76
N LYS A 65 20.97 2.34 12.91
CA LYS A 65 20.25 2.17 14.17
C LYS A 65 21.19 1.68 15.26
N SER A 66 21.10 2.27 16.45
CA SER A 66 21.78 1.72 17.63
C SER A 66 21.22 0.34 17.95
N LYS A 67 21.91 -0.42 18.81
CA LYS A 67 21.41 -1.73 19.23
C LYS A 67 20.08 -1.59 19.97
N GLU A 68 19.96 -0.59 20.84
CA GLU A 68 18.73 -0.27 21.58
C GLU A 68 17.56 0.08 20.66
N GLU A 69 17.80 0.86 19.59
CA GLU A 69 16.75 1.21 18.63
C GLU A 69 16.23 -0.01 17.85
N LYS A 70 17.13 -0.97 17.55
CA LYS A 70 16.74 -2.23 16.91
C LYS A 70 15.95 -3.11 17.88
N ASP A 71 16.42 -3.22 19.12
CA ASP A 71 15.73 -4.00 20.15
C ASP A 71 14.33 -3.42 20.42
N LEU A 72 14.17 -2.09 20.39
CA LEU A 72 12.88 -1.42 20.53
C LEU A 72 11.93 -1.67 19.35
N GLU A 73 12.45 -1.66 18.12
CA GLU A 73 11.70 -2.02 16.90
C GLU A 73 11.23 -3.48 16.96
N ASP A 74 12.12 -4.40 17.35
CA ASP A 74 11.80 -5.82 17.50
C ASP A 74 10.80 -6.08 18.62
N GLN A 75 10.90 -5.36 19.74
CA GLN A 75 9.93 -5.43 20.82
C GLN A 75 8.55 -4.93 20.37
N THR A 76 8.50 -3.79 19.68
CA THR A 76 7.25 -3.23 19.13
C THR A 76 6.63 -4.16 18.09
N LYS A 77 7.46 -4.78 17.25
CA LYS A 77 7.02 -5.80 16.30
C LYS A 77 6.37 -6.99 17.00
N ARG A 78 7.01 -7.55 18.03
CA ARG A 78 6.46 -8.69 18.80
C ARG A 78 5.17 -8.32 19.53
N GLU A 79 5.09 -7.10 20.07
CA GLU A 79 3.89 -6.57 20.73
C GLU A 79 2.72 -6.51 19.75
N ILE A 80 2.92 -5.90 18.58
CA ILE A 80 1.90 -5.81 17.53
C ILE A 80 1.49 -7.20 17.03
N GLN A 81 2.44 -8.10 16.77
CA GLN A 81 2.15 -9.47 16.34
C GLN A 81 1.33 -10.24 17.38
N THR A 82 1.66 -10.07 18.66
CA THR A 82 0.94 -10.72 19.77
C THR A 82 -0.48 -10.19 19.88
N ARG A 83 -0.66 -8.87 19.82
CA ARG A 83 -1.98 -8.24 19.86
C ARG A 83 -2.86 -8.68 18.70
N PHE A 84 -2.34 -8.68 17.46
CA PHE A 84 -3.10 -9.18 16.31
C PHE A 84 -3.50 -10.65 16.46
N ARG A 85 -2.63 -11.49 17.01
CA ARG A 85 -2.94 -12.89 17.27
C ARG A 85 -4.05 -13.05 18.31
N ILE A 86 -4.02 -12.29 19.40
CA ILE A 86 -5.01 -12.39 20.48
C ILE A 86 -6.35 -11.79 20.06
N GLU A 87 -6.34 -10.58 19.50
CA GLU A 87 -7.56 -9.81 19.23
C GLU A 87 -8.26 -10.24 17.95
N THR A 88 -7.51 -10.62 16.90
CA THR A 88 -8.08 -10.95 15.58
C THR A 88 -7.87 -12.40 15.15
N GLY A 89 -7.14 -13.19 15.95
CA GLY A 89 -6.77 -14.57 15.58
C GLY A 89 -5.84 -14.66 14.37
N SER A 90 -5.28 -13.55 13.89
CA SER A 90 -4.49 -13.50 12.66
C SER A 90 -3.00 -13.45 12.96
N LEU A 91 -2.22 -14.32 12.30
CA LEU A 91 -0.76 -14.33 12.38
C LEU A 91 -0.18 -13.40 11.31
N ILE A 92 0.62 -12.42 11.74
CA ILE A 92 1.16 -11.38 10.86
C ILE A 92 2.68 -11.42 10.86
N ASP A 93 3.28 -11.27 9.68
CA ASP A 93 4.73 -11.15 9.45
C ASP A 93 5.55 -12.27 10.09
N MET A 94 5.00 -13.49 10.07
CA MET A 94 5.68 -14.70 10.51
C MET A 94 6.32 -15.41 9.30
N PRO A 95 7.56 -15.91 9.41
CA PRO A 95 8.19 -16.66 8.34
C PRO A 95 7.49 -18.01 8.11
N LYS A 96 7.23 -18.38 6.85
CA LYS A 96 6.71 -19.70 6.47
C LYS A 96 7.86 -20.64 6.07
N SER A 97 7.72 -21.94 6.33
CA SER A 97 8.80 -22.93 6.08
C SER A 97 9.17 -23.11 4.60
N ASN A 98 8.32 -22.68 3.67
CA ASN A 98 8.48 -22.88 2.22
C ASN A 98 8.51 -21.56 1.42
N PHE A 99 9.28 -20.57 1.91
CA PHE A 99 9.45 -19.23 1.33
C PHE A 99 8.23 -18.30 1.52
N GLY A 100 8.49 -17.02 1.76
CA GLY A 100 7.47 -15.99 2.03
C GLY A 100 7.13 -15.81 3.52
N ASN A 101 6.21 -14.87 3.78
CA ASN A 101 5.70 -14.55 5.11
C ASN A 101 4.20 -14.90 5.20
N THR A 102 3.62 -14.77 6.40
CA THR A 102 2.18 -14.98 6.63
C THR A 102 1.32 -13.84 6.11
N ASN A 103 1.91 -12.79 5.51
CA ASN A 103 1.19 -11.66 4.94
C ASN A 103 0.59 -12.06 3.58
N ASP A 104 -0.46 -12.87 3.61
CA ASP A 104 -1.25 -13.21 2.43
C ASP A 104 -2.42 -12.24 2.23
N GLY A 105 -3.09 -12.34 1.08
CA GLY A 105 -4.23 -11.50 0.74
C GLY A 105 -5.38 -11.57 1.77
N ASN A 106 -5.50 -12.66 2.52
CA ASN A 106 -6.54 -12.79 3.55
C ASN A 106 -6.18 -11.99 4.81
N THR A 107 -4.91 -12.04 5.24
CA THR A 107 -4.43 -11.21 6.36
C THR A 107 -4.57 -9.71 6.07
N SER A 108 -4.21 -9.27 4.85
CA SER A 108 -4.32 -7.85 4.48
C SER A 108 -5.78 -7.40 4.39
N ARG A 109 -6.69 -8.22 3.86
CA ARG A 109 -8.14 -7.93 3.84
C ARG A 109 -8.70 -7.73 5.25
N ARG A 110 -8.41 -8.66 6.18
CA ARG A 110 -8.87 -8.58 7.58
C ARG A 110 -8.34 -7.34 8.30
N PHE A 111 -7.10 -6.94 8.01
CA PHE A 111 -6.50 -5.73 8.58
C PHE A 111 -7.26 -4.47 8.17
N PHE A 112 -7.55 -4.30 6.88
CA PHE A 112 -8.26 -3.11 6.39
C PHE A 112 -9.75 -3.13 6.73
N GLU A 113 -10.37 -4.30 6.81
CA GLU A 113 -11.79 -4.46 7.17
C GLU A 113 -12.09 -3.80 8.53
N ASN A 114 -11.27 -4.12 9.55
CA ASN A 114 -11.37 -3.59 10.90
C ASN A 114 -10.38 -2.43 11.14
N SER A 115 -10.50 -1.33 10.37
CA SER A 115 -9.57 -0.19 10.43
C SER A 115 -9.39 0.40 11.83
N ARG A 116 -10.44 0.36 12.67
CA ARG A 116 -10.40 0.88 14.05
C ARG A 116 -9.49 0.04 14.96
N LEU A 117 -9.68 -1.28 14.95
CA LEU A 117 -8.81 -2.21 15.70
C LEU A 117 -7.38 -2.17 15.15
N ALA A 118 -7.22 -2.10 13.83
CA ALA A 118 -5.90 -1.96 13.22
C ALA A 118 -5.18 -0.69 13.70
N ALA A 119 -5.86 0.45 13.77
CA ALA A 119 -5.31 1.70 14.30
C ALA A 119 -4.91 1.59 15.78
N GLU A 120 -5.76 0.96 16.60
CA GLU A 120 -5.52 0.75 18.03
C GLU A 120 -4.33 -0.19 18.31
N ILE A 121 -4.19 -1.25 17.50
CA ILE A 121 -3.09 -2.20 17.64
C ILE A 121 -1.78 -1.59 17.15
N THR A 122 -1.80 -0.91 16.00
CA THR A 122 -0.58 -0.37 15.37
C THR A 122 -0.14 0.98 15.93
N GLY A 123 -1.03 1.73 16.59
CA GLY A 123 -0.78 3.10 17.04
C GLY A 123 -0.74 4.13 15.90
N ILE A 124 -1.20 3.76 14.71
CA ILE A 124 -1.28 4.64 13.53
C ILE A 124 -2.62 5.39 13.53
N SER A 125 -2.66 6.57 12.93
CA SER A 125 -3.91 7.33 12.77
C SER A 125 -5.00 6.50 12.08
N TYR A 126 -6.15 6.38 12.73
CA TYR A 126 -7.34 5.72 12.18
C TYR A 126 -7.76 6.35 10.85
N GLU A 127 -7.71 7.68 10.76
CA GLU A 127 -8.11 8.41 9.55
C GLU A 127 -7.26 8.00 8.35
N LEU A 128 -5.95 7.82 8.53
CA LEU A 128 -5.06 7.37 7.47
C LEU A 128 -5.40 5.94 7.02
N ILE A 129 -5.57 5.00 7.96
CA ILE A 129 -5.90 3.60 7.63
C ILE A 129 -7.25 3.52 6.91
N TYR A 130 -8.24 4.26 7.39
CA TYR A 130 -9.57 4.29 6.78
C TYR A 130 -9.55 4.88 5.37
N ARG A 131 -8.82 5.98 5.16
CA ARG A 131 -8.65 6.58 3.82
C ARG A 131 -7.98 5.60 2.85
N LEU A 132 -6.94 4.90 3.30
CA LEU A 132 -6.27 3.88 2.50
C LEU A 132 -7.19 2.69 2.18
N LYS A 133 -8.04 2.27 3.13
CA LYS A 133 -9.08 1.26 2.89
C LYS A 133 -10.01 1.69 1.75
N VAL A 134 -10.57 2.89 1.83
CA VAL A 134 -11.51 3.41 0.81
C VAL A 134 -10.85 3.45 -0.58
N ILE A 135 -9.60 3.91 -0.65
CA ILE A 135 -8.84 3.96 -1.90
C ILE A 135 -8.64 2.54 -2.49
N LEU A 136 -8.28 1.58 -1.64
CA LEU A 136 -8.09 0.19 -2.04
C LEU A 136 -9.40 -0.45 -2.51
N GLU A 137 -10.49 -0.26 -1.77
CA GLU A 137 -11.81 -0.79 -2.11
C GLU A 137 -12.30 -0.22 -3.44
N ALA A 138 -12.23 1.10 -3.63
CA ALA A 138 -12.57 1.77 -4.87
C ALA A 138 -11.79 1.19 -6.05
N THR A 139 -10.46 1.10 -5.93
CA THR A 139 -9.58 0.56 -6.99
C THR A 139 -9.89 -0.92 -7.30
N SER A 140 -10.28 -1.70 -6.28
CA SER A 140 -10.61 -3.12 -6.43
C SER A 140 -12.04 -3.43 -6.85
N SER A 141 -12.93 -2.42 -6.86
CA SER A 141 -14.37 -2.60 -7.04
C SER A 141 -14.77 -3.08 -8.44
N GLY A 142 -13.93 -2.81 -9.45
CA GLY A 142 -14.21 -3.16 -10.84
C GLY A 142 -15.23 -2.26 -11.53
N PHE A 143 -15.67 -1.18 -10.87
CA PHE A 143 -16.55 -0.15 -11.43
C PHE A 143 -15.75 1.05 -11.92
N GLU A 144 -16.38 1.87 -12.76
CA GLU A 144 -15.82 3.15 -13.18
C GLU A 144 -15.66 4.09 -11.98
N ILE A 145 -14.49 4.74 -11.91
CA ILE A 145 -14.13 5.67 -10.85
C ILE A 145 -13.91 7.03 -11.50
N ASP A 146 -14.53 8.07 -10.96
CA ASP A 146 -14.25 9.43 -11.41
C ASP A 146 -12.80 9.84 -11.04
N PRO A 147 -11.93 10.08 -12.03
CA PRO A 147 -10.52 10.37 -11.78
C PRO A 147 -10.32 11.68 -11.00
N VAL A 148 -11.20 12.67 -11.17
CA VAL A 148 -11.07 13.97 -10.49
C VAL A 148 -11.32 13.84 -8.99
N ASN A 149 -12.41 13.16 -8.62
CA ASN A 149 -12.72 12.89 -7.21
C ASN A 149 -11.69 11.96 -6.57
N TYR A 150 -11.18 10.97 -7.33
CA TYR A 150 -10.11 10.10 -6.86
C TYR A 150 -8.82 10.90 -6.58
N GLU A 151 -8.37 11.74 -7.52
CA GLU A 151 -7.16 12.55 -7.38
C GLU A 151 -7.24 13.44 -6.14
N ARG A 152 -8.39 14.09 -5.92
CA ARG A 152 -8.61 14.93 -4.74
C ARG A 152 -8.47 14.14 -3.45
N TYR A 153 -9.17 13.00 -3.34
CA TYR A 153 -9.15 12.17 -2.14
C TYR A 153 -7.75 11.56 -1.88
N ALA A 154 -7.08 11.12 -2.93
CA ALA A 154 -5.73 10.57 -2.87
C ALA A 154 -4.69 11.65 -2.47
N SER A 155 -4.79 12.86 -3.05
CA SER A 155 -3.93 14.00 -2.71
C SER A 155 -4.10 14.45 -1.26
N GLU A 156 -5.33 14.52 -0.77
CA GLU A 156 -5.60 14.83 0.64
C GLU A 156 -5.02 13.76 1.57
N THR A 157 -5.10 12.48 1.17
CA THR A 157 -4.52 11.36 1.91
C THR A 157 -2.99 11.41 1.93
N ALA A 158 -2.36 11.75 0.80
CA ALA A 158 -0.91 11.95 0.72
C ALA A 158 -0.43 13.10 1.62
N ARG A 159 -1.17 14.23 1.62
CA ARG A 159 -0.88 15.36 2.52
C ARG A 159 -1.01 14.97 3.99
N LEU A 160 -2.05 14.20 4.34
CA LEU A 160 -2.22 13.68 5.69
C LEU A 160 -1.05 12.78 6.10
N TYR A 161 -0.60 11.90 5.21
CA TYR A 161 0.54 11.03 5.45
C TYR A 161 1.82 11.82 5.72
N VAL A 162 2.15 12.78 4.86
CA VAL A 162 3.35 13.63 5.01
C VAL A 162 3.27 14.46 6.30
N LYS A 163 2.09 14.96 6.67
CA LYS A 163 1.90 15.73 7.91
C LYS A 163 2.13 14.88 9.18
N LEU A 164 1.71 13.62 9.17
CA LEU A 164 1.80 12.74 10.35
C LEU A 164 3.14 12.00 10.44
N TYR A 165 3.73 11.65 9.30
CA TYR A 165 4.85 10.71 9.18
C TYR A 165 5.91 11.22 8.20
N ASP A 166 6.26 12.51 8.27
CA ASP A 166 7.29 13.17 7.45
C ASP A 166 8.64 12.42 7.41
N TRP A 167 9.03 11.82 8.54
CA TRP A 167 10.26 11.05 8.71
C TRP A 167 10.26 9.69 8.01
N HIS A 168 9.10 9.20 7.55
CA HIS A 168 8.94 7.93 6.86
C HIS A 168 8.50 8.16 5.40
N PRO A 169 9.39 8.01 4.40
CA PRO A 169 8.99 8.17 3.01
C PRO A 169 8.00 7.09 2.57
N MET A 170 7.14 7.45 1.63
CA MET A 170 6.18 6.52 1.05
C MET A 170 6.90 5.40 0.29
N THR A 171 6.36 4.19 0.36
CA THR A 171 6.83 3.10 -0.50
C THR A 171 6.46 3.38 -1.96
N PRO A 172 7.19 2.82 -2.94
CA PRO A 172 6.87 3.02 -4.36
C PRO A 172 5.42 2.68 -4.72
N THR A 173 4.87 1.61 -4.12
CA THR A 173 3.47 1.22 -4.31
C THR A 173 2.50 2.23 -3.73
N MET A 174 2.74 2.75 -2.52
CA MET A 174 1.90 3.77 -1.91
C MET A 174 1.94 5.08 -2.71
N HIS A 175 3.12 5.48 -3.17
CA HIS A 175 3.28 6.64 -4.04
C HIS A 175 2.55 6.45 -5.38
N LYS A 176 2.69 5.29 -6.03
CA LYS A 176 1.97 4.98 -7.28
C LYS A 176 0.45 5.06 -7.09
N ILE A 177 -0.08 4.56 -5.97
CA ILE A 177 -1.52 4.60 -5.67
C ILE A 177 -1.99 6.02 -5.39
N LEU A 178 -1.27 6.78 -4.57
CA LEU A 178 -1.73 8.10 -4.13
C LEU A 178 -1.47 9.22 -5.13
N VAL A 179 -0.44 9.11 -5.97
CA VAL A 179 -0.01 10.17 -6.88
C VAL A 179 -0.31 9.83 -8.34
N HIS A 180 -0.03 8.60 -8.78
CA HIS A 180 -0.13 8.24 -10.20
C HIS A 180 -1.44 7.56 -10.58
N ASN A 181 -2.18 6.97 -9.63
CA ASN A 181 -3.33 6.14 -9.98
C ASN A 181 -4.48 6.93 -10.62
N ALA A 182 -4.64 8.23 -10.33
CA ALA A 182 -5.63 9.06 -11.02
C ALA A 182 -5.39 9.10 -12.55
N VAL A 183 -4.13 9.29 -12.95
CA VAL A 183 -3.72 9.30 -14.36
C VAL A 183 -3.86 7.91 -14.99
N ILE A 184 -3.65 6.84 -14.20
CA ILE A 184 -3.83 5.47 -14.67
C ILE A 184 -5.32 5.18 -14.90
N ILE A 185 -6.20 5.61 -13.98
CA ILE A 185 -7.66 5.46 -14.11
C ILE A 185 -8.16 6.21 -15.35
N GLU A 186 -7.68 7.44 -15.58
CA GLU A 186 -8.06 8.26 -16.74
C GLU A 186 -7.65 7.62 -18.08
N LYS A 187 -6.48 6.97 -18.12
CA LYS A 187 -5.94 6.36 -19.34
C LYS A 187 -6.35 4.91 -19.55
N ALA A 188 -6.87 4.23 -18.52
CA ALA A 188 -7.23 2.84 -18.60
C ALA A 188 -8.50 2.64 -19.43
N LEU A 189 -8.48 1.67 -20.35
CA LEU A 189 -9.66 1.31 -21.15
C LEU A 189 -10.75 0.60 -20.33
N LEU A 190 -10.35 -0.09 -19.26
CA LEU A 190 -11.23 -0.84 -18.38
C LEU A 190 -10.92 -0.51 -16.92
N PRO A 191 -11.92 -0.60 -16.01
CA PRO A 191 -11.69 -0.45 -14.59
C PRO A 191 -10.57 -1.37 -14.09
N ILE A 192 -9.66 -0.83 -13.29
CA ILE A 192 -8.44 -1.52 -12.83
C ILE A 192 -8.79 -2.83 -12.10
N GLY A 193 -9.87 -2.87 -11.33
CA GLY A 193 -10.33 -4.09 -10.66
C GLY A 193 -10.65 -5.25 -11.62
N GLN A 194 -11.03 -4.97 -12.87
CA GLN A 194 -11.28 -5.99 -13.89
C GLN A 194 -9.99 -6.54 -14.50
N LEU A 195 -8.90 -5.75 -14.47
CA LEU A 195 -7.56 -6.13 -14.95
C LEU A 195 -6.72 -6.82 -13.86
N SER A 196 -7.35 -7.34 -12.81
CA SER A 196 -6.69 -7.87 -11.62
C SER A 196 -5.97 -9.21 -11.87
N GLU A 197 -4.77 -9.37 -11.29
CA GLU A 197 -4.03 -10.64 -11.32
C GLU A 197 -4.63 -11.75 -10.43
N GLU A 198 -5.61 -11.44 -9.57
CA GLU A 198 -6.21 -12.43 -8.65
C GLU A 198 -6.75 -13.66 -9.40
N ALA A 199 -7.32 -13.47 -10.60
CA ALA A 199 -7.83 -14.56 -11.42
C ALA A 199 -6.72 -15.51 -11.91
N ALA A 200 -5.60 -14.95 -12.36
CA ALA A 200 -4.45 -15.73 -12.81
C ALA A 200 -3.78 -16.46 -11.65
N GLU A 201 -3.61 -15.80 -10.49
CA GLU A 201 -3.05 -16.43 -9.29
C GLU A 201 -3.94 -17.55 -8.74
N ALA A 202 -5.26 -17.38 -8.75
CA ALA A 202 -6.21 -18.45 -8.38
C ALA A 202 -6.08 -19.67 -9.31
N GLY A 203 -5.77 -19.43 -10.59
CA GLY A 203 -5.45 -20.47 -11.58
C GLY A 203 -4.34 -21.43 -11.12
N ASN A 204 -3.34 -20.94 -10.39
CA ASN A 204 -2.23 -21.76 -9.90
C ASN A 204 -2.69 -22.90 -8.97
N LYS A 205 -3.80 -22.70 -8.23
CA LYS A 205 -4.40 -23.75 -7.40
C LYS A 205 -4.94 -24.89 -8.25
N TYR A 206 -5.62 -24.56 -9.34
CA TYR A 206 -6.12 -25.53 -10.30
C TYR A 206 -5.00 -26.23 -11.03
N PHE A 207 -3.96 -25.51 -11.46
CA PHE A 207 -2.79 -26.10 -12.11
C PHE A 207 -2.13 -27.20 -11.27
N ARG A 208 -1.92 -26.94 -9.96
CA ARG A 208 -1.36 -27.95 -9.05
C ARG A 208 -2.26 -29.18 -8.92
N ARG A 209 -3.58 -28.96 -8.75
CA ARG A 209 -4.57 -30.06 -8.67
C ARG A 209 -4.62 -30.87 -9.96
N TYR A 210 -4.72 -30.21 -11.11
CA TYR A 210 -4.75 -30.87 -12.42
C TYR A 210 -3.50 -31.68 -12.68
N ARG A 211 -2.33 -31.16 -12.31
CA ARG A 211 -1.08 -31.90 -12.39
C ARG A 211 -1.03 -33.13 -11.47
N GLN A 212 -1.61 -33.05 -10.28
CA GLN A 212 -1.62 -34.16 -9.31
C GLN A 212 -2.62 -35.26 -9.68
N ASP A 213 -3.82 -34.89 -10.10
CA ASP A 213 -4.93 -35.84 -10.19
C ASP A 213 -5.28 -36.25 -11.63
N PHE A 214 -4.95 -35.41 -12.62
CA PHE A 214 -5.44 -35.58 -14.00
C PHE A 214 -4.33 -35.70 -15.05
N ALA A 215 -3.12 -35.20 -14.76
CA ALA A 215 -2.02 -35.25 -15.72
C ALA A 215 -1.43 -36.67 -15.86
N LYS A 216 -1.02 -36.99 -17.08
CA LYS A 216 -0.24 -38.19 -17.42
C LYS A 216 1.09 -38.18 -16.63
N LYS A 217 1.36 -39.22 -15.83
CA LYS A 217 2.52 -39.29 -14.91
C LYS A 217 3.69 -40.13 -15.43
N PHE A 218 3.66 -40.49 -16.70
CA PHE A 218 4.59 -41.47 -17.28
C PHE A 218 5.97 -40.88 -17.59
N SER A 219 6.05 -39.58 -17.90
CA SER A 219 7.28 -38.83 -18.13
C SER A 219 7.04 -37.32 -17.91
N ARG A 220 8.10 -36.57 -17.57
CA ARG A 220 8.09 -35.11 -17.63
C ARG A 220 8.98 -34.71 -18.81
N GLU A 221 8.39 -34.35 -19.94
CA GLU A 221 9.15 -33.60 -20.94
C GLU A 221 9.40 -32.20 -20.38
N SER A 222 10.65 -31.76 -20.50
CA SER A 222 11.17 -30.51 -19.91
C SER A 222 10.82 -29.32 -20.77
#